data_AF-A0A2H1KGW0-F1
#
_entry.id   AF-A0A2H1KGW0-F1
#
_cell.length_a   1.000
_cell.length_b   1.000
_cell.length_c   1.000
_cell.angle_alpha   90.00
_cell.angle_beta   90.00
_cell.angle_gamma   90.00
#
_symmetry.space_group_name_H-M   'P 1'
#
loop_
_entity.id
_entity.type
_entity.pdbx_description
1 polymer ?
#
loop_
_entity_poly.entity_id
_entity_poly.type
_entity_poly.pdbx_seq_one_letter_code
_entity_poly.pdbx_strand_id
1 'polypeptide(L)'
;MDRGQTDQPDAAETVPFSAALSGHLFLAVLKAPTAFALLWLATLLPAVGRQDVATLITVIIATYVVGEVLSAIFERPFVVNTGLPSPGGWSYALVGWWTTPVVGIIVGWLWLGHSAAAALATFTAVAIPGTVEAMLSSPWQPGETRQETRERYGKFKAMTKETFADDADEIKRRAREKTKESYYKTHPDERPK
;
A
#
# COMPACT_ATOMS: atom_id res chain seq x y z
N MET A 1 47.49 -2.20 -4.91
CA MET A 1 47.03 -2.07 -6.31
C MET A 1 45.54 -2.17 -6.29
N ASP A 2 44.95 -1.00 -6.45
CA ASP A 2 43.54 -0.69 -6.52
C ASP A 2 42.92 -1.32 -7.77
N ARG A 3 41.93 -2.19 -7.61
CA ARG A 3 40.99 -2.49 -8.68
C ARG A 3 39.65 -1.95 -8.23
N GLY A 4 39.44 -0.68 -8.57
CA GLY A 4 38.16 -0.02 -8.57
C GLY A 4 37.16 -0.90 -9.31
N GLN A 5 36.40 -1.65 -8.51
CA GLN A 5 35.11 -2.13 -8.90
C GLN A 5 34.29 -0.86 -9.09
N THR A 6 34.13 -0.47 -10.35
CA THR A 6 33.19 0.55 -10.74
C THR A 6 31.82 0.08 -10.27
N ASP A 7 31.38 0.55 -9.11
CA ASP A 7 29.97 0.72 -8.78
C ASP A 7 29.41 1.60 -9.90
N GLN A 8 29.04 0.97 -11.01
CA GLN A 8 28.01 1.55 -11.85
C GLN A 8 26.81 1.67 -10.93
N PRO A 9 26.27 2.88 -10.68
CA PRO A 9 25.06 3.01 -9.91
C PRO A 9 24.01 2.18 -10.62
N ASP A 10 23.54 1.11 -9.96
CA ASP A 10 22.51 0.20 -10.47
C ASP A 10 21.45 1.03 -11.17
N ALA A 11 21.42 0.92 -12.50
CA ALA A 11 20.61 1.73 -13.38
C ALA A 11 19.17 1.70 -12.88
N ALA A 12 18.71 2.84 -12.34
CA ALA A 12 17.37 3.13 -11.84
C ALA A 12 16.36 1.97 -12.03
N GLU A 13 16.37 1.01 -11.10
CA GLU A 13 15.46 -0.13 -11.14
C GLU A 13 14.06 0.37 -10.73
N THR A 14 13.37 1.00 -11.68
CA THR A 14 12.02 1.55 -11.50
C THR A 14 11.07 0.46 -10.98
N VAL A 15 10.18 0.83 -10.05
CA VAL A 15 9.22 -0.13 -9.46
C VAL A 15 8.42 -0.79 -10.59
N PRO A 16 8.35 -2.14 -10.65
CA PRO A 16 7.63 -2.79 -11.73
C PRO A 16 6.15 -2.42 -11.67
N PHE A 17 5.55 -2.19 -12.84
CA PHE A 17 4.14 -1.77 -12.95
C PHE A 17 3.18 -2.70 -12.21
N SER A 18 3.46 -4.01 -12.20
CA SER A 18 2.66 -4.99 -11.45
C SER A 18 2.67 -4.75 -9.94
N ALA A 19 3.81 -4.34 -9.37
CA ALA A 19 3.90 -4.01 -7.96
C ALA A 19 3.12 -2.73 -7.63
N ALA A 20 3.25 -1.69 -8.46
CA ALA A 20 2.48 -0.45 -8.31
C ALA A 20 0.96 -0.72 -8.40
N LEU A 21 0.53 -1.43 -9.44
CA LEU A 21 -0.88 -1.80 -9.62
C LEU A 21 -1.40 -2.64 -8.45
N SER A 22 -0.60 -3.59 -7.93
CA SER A 22 -1.00 -4.39 -6.77
C SER A 22 -1.22 -3.54 -5.51
N GLY A 23 -0.41 -2.50 -5.31
CA GLY A 23 -0.55 -1.55 -4.21
C GLY A 23 -1.86 -0.76 -4.31
N HIS A 24 -2.13 -0.21 -5.49
CA HIS A 24 -3.38 0.52 -5.76
C HIS A 24 -4.62 -0.37 -5.57
N LEU A 25 -4.60 -1.59 -6.10
CA LEU A 25 -5.72 -2.52 -5.95
C LEU A 25 -5.92 -2.96 -4.50
N PHE A 26 -4.84 -3.20 -3.76
CA PHE A 26 -4.92 -3.53 -2.33
C PHE A 26 -5.54 -2.38 -1.53
N LEU A 27 -5.10 -1.15 -1.78
CA LEU A 27 -5.67 0.04 -1.15
C LEU A 27 -7.15 0.22 -1.55
N ALA A 28 -7.52 -0.01 -2.81
CA ALA A 28 -8.92 -0.03 -3.25
C ALA A 28 -9.79 -1.00 -2.46
N VAL A 29 -9.33 -2.24 -2.24
CA VAL A 29 -10.07 -3.22 -1.43
C VAL A 29 -10.28 -2.71 0.00
N LEU A 30 -9.28 -2.04 0.57
CA LEU A 30 -9.38 -1.50 1.93
C LEU A 30 -10.37 -0.34 2.03
N LYS A 31 -10.47 0.53 1.01
CA LYS A 31 -11.38 1.68 1.01
C LYS A 31 -12.79 1.40 0.47
N ALA A 32 -12.97 0.35 -0.32
CA ALA A 32 -14.25 0.01 -0.93
C ALA A 32 -15.42 -0.16 0.06
N PRO A 33 -15.26 -0.79 1.25
CA PRO A 33 -16.33 -0.90 2.24
C PRO A 33 -16.81 0.47 2.75
N THR A 34 -15.89 1.39 3.00
CA THR A 34 -16.20 2.76 3.45
C THR A 34 -16.95 3.52 2.36
N ALA A 35 -16.47 3.46 1.11
CA ALA A 35 -17.14 4.10 -0.01
C ALA A 35 -18.54 3.51 -0.27
N PHE A 36 -18.68 2.18 -0.18
CA PHE A 36 -19.97 1.52 -0.26
C PHE A 36 -20.94 2.01 0.83
N ALA A 37 -20.49 2.09 2.09
CA ALA A 37 -21.31 2.58 3.19
C ALA A 37 -21.76 4.04 2.96
N LEU A 38 -20.85 4.91 2.50
CA LEU A 38 -21.16 6.31 2.18
C LEU A 38 -22.16 6.42 1.02
N LEU A 39 -21.96 5.65 -0.06
CA LEU A 39 -22.86 5.64 -1.20
C LEU A 39 -24.24 5.09 -0.82
N TRP A 40 -24.29 4.03 -0.01
CA TRP A 40 -25.52 3.49 0.54
C TRP A 40 -26.26 4.52 1.39
N LEU A 41 -25.57 5.26 2.27
CA LEU A 41 -26.16 6.38 3.00
C LEU A 41 -26.70 7.46 2.07
N ALA A 42 -26.01 7.76 0.97
CA ALA A 42 -26.47 8.73 -0.02
C ALA A 42 -27.79 8.31 -0.69
N THR A 43 -28.06 7.00 -0.85
CA THR A 43 -29.36 6.52 -1.39
C THR A 43 -30.55 6.79 -0.47
N LEU A 44 -30.31 7.14 0.80
CA LEU A 44 -31.37 7.58 1.71
C LEU A 44 -31.86 8.99 1.36
N LEU A 45 -31.08 9.77 0.60
CA LEU A 45 -31.47 11.09 0.14
C LEU A 45 -32.44 10.98 -1.05
N PRO A 46 -33.55 11.75 -1.05
CA PRO A 46 -34.52 11.72 -2.14
C PRO A 46 -33.93 12.01 -3.53
N ALA A 47 -32.86 12.81 -3.59
CA ALA A 47 -32.21 13.21 -4.84
C ALA A 47 -31.44 12.06 -5.54
N VAL A 48 -30.94 11.08 -4.78
CA VAL A 48 -30.22 9.90 -5.32
C VAL A 48 -31.20 8.74 -5.52
N GLY A 49 -32.19 8.65 -4.62
CA GLY A 49 -33.19 7.59 -4.64
C GLY A 49 -32.63 6.26 -4.12
N ARG A 50 -33.55 5.36 -3.79
CA ARG A 50 -33.21 4.03 -3.28
C ARG A 50 -32.72 3.16 -4.43
N GLN A 51 -31.58 2.50 -4.23
CA GLN A 51 -30.91 1.69 -5.24
C GLN A 51 -30.79 0.25 -4.74
N ASP A 52 -30.71 -0.69 -5.68
CA ASP A 52 -30.42 -2.07 -5.33
C ASP A 52 -28.97 -2.23 -4.85
N VAL A 53 -28.77 -3.12 -3.88
CA VAL A 53 -27.44 -3.36 -3.28
C VAL A 53 -26.46 -3.88 -4.33
N ALA A 54 -26.91 -4.73 -5.26
CA ALA A 54 -26.04 -5.24 -6.31
C ALA A 54 -25.56 -4.13 -7.26
N THR A 55 -26.43 -3.16 -7.56
CA THR A 55 -26.06 -1.97 -8.35
C THR A 55 -25.00 -1.15 -7.61
N LEU A 56 -25.17 -0.90 -6.31
CA LEU A 56 -24.19 -0.15 -5.51
C LEU A 56 -22.83 -0.85 -5.47
N ILE A 57 -22.81 -2.17 -5.27
CA ILE A 57 -21.58 -2.97 -5.33
C ILE A 57 -20.92 -2.86 -6.70
N THR A 58 -21.70 -2.98 -7.78
CA THR A 58 -21.20 -2.89 -9.15
C THR A 58 -20.58 -1.53 -9.43
N VAL A 59 -21.24 -0.44 -9.02
CA VAL A 59 -20.72 0.93 -9.14
C VAL A 59 -19.39 1.08 -8.43
N ILE A 60 -19.30 0.65 -7.16
CA ILE A 60 -18.06 0.76 -6.37
C ILE A 60 -16.92 -0.05 -6.99
N ILE A 61 -17.18 -1.29 -7.40
CA ILE A 61 -16.16 -2.14 -8.04
C ILE A 61 -15.70 -1.50 -9.35
N ALA A 62 -16.63 -1.12 -10.23
CA ALA A 62 -16.29 -0.51 -11.52
C ALA A 62 -15.49 0.78 -11.33
N THR A 63 -15.89 1.65 -10.40
CA THR A 63 -15.20 2.89 -10.11
C THR A 63 -13.78 2.66 -9.60
N TYR A 64 -13.57 1.76 -8.63
CA TYR A 64 -12.22 1.51 -8.11
C TYR A 64 -11.34 0.77 -9.10
N VAL A 65 -11.84 -0.26 -9.79
CA VAL A 65 -11.03 -1.00 -10.77
C VAL A 65 -10.57 -0.06 -11.89
N VAL A 66 -11.48 0.73 -12.47
CA VAL A 66 -11.12 1.65 -13.56
C VAL A 66 -10.27 2.81 -13.04
N GLY A 67 -10.67 3.40 -11.90
CA GLY A 67 -9.97 4.53 -11.30
C GLY A 67 -8.53 4.19 -10.91
N GLU A 68 -8.32 3.09 -10.19
CA GLU A 68 -6.98 2.69 -9.75
C GLU A 68 -6.08 2.24 -10.91
N VAL A 69 -6.62 1.58 -11.93
CA VAL A 69 -5.86 1.25 -13.14
C VAL A 69 -5.42 2.53 -13.84
N LEU A 70 -6.30 3.52 -13.98
CA LEU A 70 -5.95 4.82 -14.56
C LEU A 70 -4.93 5.58 -13.70
N SER A 71 -5.07 5.58 -12.38
CA SER A 71 -4.09 6.19 -11.47
C SER A 71 -2.71 5.58 -11.67
N ALA A 72 -2.62 4.24 -11.66
CA ALA A 72 -1.35 3.54 -11.90
C ALA A 72 -0.73 3.87 -13.28
N ILE A 73 -1.56 4.11 -14.30
CA ILE A 73 -1.09 4.54 -15.64
C ILE A 73 -0.60 5.98 -15.61
N PHE A 74 -1.34 6.91 -14.99
CA PHE A 74 -0.99 8.32 -14.94
C PHE A 74 0.21 8.62 -14.06
N GLU A 75 0.45 7.83 -13.01
CA GLU A 75 1.59 8.01 -12.12
C GLU A 75 2.91 7.53 -12.73
N ARG A 76 2.87 6.51 -13.61
CA ARG A 76 4.05 5.93 -14.26
C ARG A 76 4.96 6.95 -14.98
N PRO A 77 4.47 7.89 -15.83
CA PRO A 77 5.33 8.87 -16.46
C PRO A 77 6.02 9.81 -15.46
N PHE A 78 5.39 10.12 -14.32
CA PHE A 78 6.03 10.94 -13.29
C PHE A 78 7.18 10.19 -12.62
N VAL A 79 7.01 8.91 -12.31
CA VAL A 79 8.06 8.07 -11.71
C VAL A 79 9.24 7.86 -12.67
N VAL A 80 8.98 7.69 -13.96
CA VAL A 80 10.03 7.51 -14.98
C VAL A 80 10.79 8.82 -15.24
N ASN A 81 10.11 9.97 -15.24
CA ASN A 81 10.74 11.26 -15.55
C ASN A 81 11.57 11.83 -14.40
N THR A 82 11.26 11.53 -13.13
CA THR A 82 12.01 12.07 -11.98
C THR A 82 13.03 11.10 -11.39
N GLY A 83 13.04 9.83 -11.81
CA GLY A 83 13.98 8.82 -11.31
C GLY A 83 13.84 8.52 -9.80
N LEU A 84 12.80 9.06 -9.15
CA LEU A 84 12.51 8.90 -7.73
C LEU A 84 11.28 8.00 -7.54
N PRO A 85 11.26 7.09 -6.54
CA PRO A 85 10.11 6.25 -6.24
C PRO A 85 8.84 7.05 -5.88
N SER A 86 9.01 8.25 -5.31
CA SER A 86 7.95 9.23 -5.07
C SER A 86 8.47 10.61 -5.52
N PRO A 87 7.99 11.13 -6.67
CA PRO A 87 8.42 12.43 -7.18
C PRO A 87 8.15 13.58 -6.20
N GLY A 88 7.18 13.40 -5.29
CA GLY A 88 6.66 14.46 -4.44
C GLY A 88 5.97 15.57 -5.25
N GLY A 89 5.30 16.48 -4.55
CA GLY A 89 4.72 17.67 -5.15
C GLY A 89 3.23 17.59 -5.46
N TRP A 90 2.61 18.77 -5.46
CA TRP A 90 1.16 18.92 -5.59
C TRP A 90 0.59 18.46 -6.92
N SER A 91 1.35 18.55 -8.03
CA SER A 91 0.89 18.08 -9.34
C SER A 91 0.70 16.57 -9.38
N TYR A 92 1.64 15.81 -8.80
CA TYR A 92 1.53 14.36 -8.66
C TYR A 92 0.39 13.97 -7.72
N ALA A 93 0.31 14.62 -6.55
CA ALA A 93 -0.75 14.37 -5.57
C ALA A 93 -2.16 14.62 -6.13
N LEU A 94 -2.35 15.72 -6.87
CA LEU A 94 -3.65 16.06 -7.45
C LEU A 94 -4.07 15.08 -8.54
N VAL A 95 -3.14 14.62 -9.39
CA VAL A 95 -3.46 13.65 -10.45
C VAL A 95 -3.91 12.32 -9.85
N GLY A 96 -3.18 11.79 -8.88
CA GLY A 96 -3.56 10.54 -8.19
C GLY A 96 -4.89 10.67 -7.45
N TRP A 97 -5.10 11.79 -6.73
CA TRP A 97 -6.32 12.01 -5.96
C TRP A 97 -7.56 12.22 -6.83
N TRP A 98 -7.46 12.94 -7.96
CA TRP A 98 -8.61 13.25 -8.81
C TRP A 98 -9.07 12.09 -9.70
N THR A 99 -8.19 11.15 -10.03
CA THR A 99 -8.49 10.12 -11.04
C THR A 99 -9.68 9.24 -10.64
N THR A 100 -9.63 8.61 -9.46
CA THR A 100 -10.71 7.70 -9.00
C THR A 100 -12.04 8.43 -8.77
N PRO A 101 -12.10 9.63 -8.14
CA PRO A 101 -13.34 10.40 -8.01
C PRO A 101 -13.97 10.82 -9.34
N VAL A 102 -13.18 11.22 -10.35
CA VAL A 102 -13.69 11.57 -11.69
C VAL A 102 -14.32 10.36 -12.36
N VAL A 103 -13.70 9.18 -12.24
CA VAL A 103 -14.32 7.93 -12.69
C VAL A 103 -15.63 7.67 -11.94
N GLY A 104 -15.67 7.95 -10.63
CA GLY A 104 -16.89 7.87 -9.82
C GLY A 104 -18.04 8.71 -10.35
N ILE A 105 -17.77 9.94 -10.82
CA ILE A 105 -18.78 10.80 -11.46
C ILE A 105 -19.39 10.08 -12.67
N ILE A 106 -18.54 9.59 -13.58
CA ILE A 106 -18.98 8.98 -14.84
C ILE A 106 -19.77 7.70 -14.57
N VAL A 107 -19.24 6.80 -13.74
CA VAL A 107 -19.88 5.53 -13.42
C VAL A 107 -21.19 5.75 -12.67
N GLY A 108 -21.18 6.63 -11.66
CA GLY A 108 -22.36 6.98 -10.89
C GLY A 108 -23.46 7.58 -11.76
N TRP A 109 -23.11 8.49 -12.66
CA TRP A 109 -24.06 9.05 -13.62
C TRP A 109 -24.67 7.96 -14.52
N LEU A 110 -23.85 7.10 -15.11
CA LEU A 110 -24.31 6.06 -16.04
C LEU A 110 -25.23 5.02 -15.38
N TRP A 111 -24.92 4.59 -14.16
CA TRP A 111 -25.55 3.42 -13.54
C TRP A 111 -26.65 3.74 -12.53
N LEU A 112 -26.68 4.95 -11.98
CA LEU A 112 -27.63 5.36 -10.93
C LEU A 112 -28.64 6.40 -11.44
N GLY A 113 -29.01 6.32 -12.73
CA GLY A 113 -30.14 7.05 -13.29
C GLY A 113 -29.83 8.41 -13.92
N HIS A 114 -28.60 8.64 -14.41
CA HIS A 114 -28.22 9.81 -15.21
C HIS A 114 -28.46 11.17 -14.52
N SER A 115 -28.41 11.20 -13.19
CA SER A 115 -28.62 12.41 -12.41
C SER A 115 -27.31 13.01 -11.89
N ALA A 116 -27.26 14.33 -11.79
CA ALA A 116 -26.13 15.02 -11.16
C ALA A 116 -25.97 14.64 -9.69
N ALA A 117 -27.07 14.36 -9.00
CA ALA A 117 -27.06 13.93 -7.60
C ALA A 117 -26.38 12.57 -7.43
N ALA A 118 -26.66 11.60 -8.31
CA ALA A 118 -26.00 10.30 -8.30
C ALA A 118 -24.50 10.38 -8.62
N ALA A 119 -24.15 11.21 -9.60
CA ALA A 119 -22.75 11.46 -9.96
C ALA A 119 -21.98 12.07 -8.78
N LEU A 120 -22.57 13.08 -8.12
CA LEU A 120 -21.98 13.73 -6.95
C LEU A 120 -21.91 12.79 -5.74
N ALA A 121 -22.95 11.97 -5.50
CA ALA A 121 -22.94 10.98 -4.43
C ALA A 121 -21.80 9.98 -4.59
N THR A 122 -21.59 9.49 -5.82
CA THR A 122 -20.52 8.53 -6.13
C THR A 122 -19.15 9.20 -6.01
N PHE A 123 -19.01 10.43 -6.52
CA PHE A 123 -17.81 11.25 -6.32
C PHE A 123 -17.46 11.38 -4.84
N THR A 124 -18.40 11.84 -4.02
CA THR A 124 -18.16 12.09 -2.58
C THR A 124 -17.85 10.80 -1.84
N ALA A 125 -18.57 9.71 -2.13
CA ALA A 125 -18.36 8.41 -1.51
C ALA A 125 -16.93 7.87 -1.72
N VAL A 126 -16.33 8.14 -2.88
CA VAL A 126 -14.97 7.69 -3.23
C VAL A 126 -13.91 8.72 -2.83
N ALA A 127 -14.21 10.02 -2.96
CA ALA A 127 -13.30 11.11 -2.64
C ALA A 127 -12.97 11.16 -1.14
N ILE A 128 -13.93 10.91 -0.25
CA ILE A 128 -13.70 10.93 1.20
C ILE A 128 -12.59 9.95 1.62
N PRO A 129 -12.70 8.63 1.35
CA PRO A 129 -11.64 7.70 1.74
C PRO A 129 -10.34 7.95 0.98
N GLY A 130 -10.40 8.37 -0.30
CA GLY A 130 -9.19 8.77 -1.04
C GLY A 130 -8.48 10.00 -0.46
N THR A 131 -9.22 10.93 0.15
CA THR A 131 -8.66 12.07 0.87
C THR A 131 -7.99 11.63 2.16
N VAL A 132 -8.62 10.74 2.93
CA VAL A 132 -8.02 10.17 4.15
C VAL A 132 -6.73 9.44 3.81
N GLU A 133 -6.74 8.62 2.76
CA GLU A 133 -5.55 7.94 2.22
C GLU A 133 -4.45 8.94 1.87
N ALA A 134 -4.76 9.97 1.08
CA ALA A 134 -3.81 11.01 0.71
C ALA A 134 -3.25 11.77 1.92
N MET A 135 -4.06 12.03 2.96
CA MET A 135 -3.56 12.66 4.19
C MET A 135 -2.58 11.77 4.94
N LEU A 136 -2.83 10.46 4.99
CA LEU A 136 -1.95 9.50 5.65
C LEU A 136 -0.66 9.26 4.87
N SER A 137 -0.72 9.23 3.53
CA SER A 137 0.46 9.01 2.68
C SER A 137 1.23 10.29 2.38
N SER A 138 0.61 11.47 2.57
CA SER A 138 1.18 12.79 2.31
C SER A 138 1.91 12.88 0.95
N PRO A 139 1.25 12.55 -0.18
CA PRO A 139 1.89 12.43 -1.50
C PRO A 139 2.46 13.75 -2.03
N TRP A 140 2.09 14.89 -1.44
CA TRP A 140 2.66 16.20 -1.72
C TRP A 140 4.05 16.40 -1.10
N GLN A 141 4.43 15.61 -0.09
CA GLN A 141 5.79 15.61 0.45
C GLN A 141 6.67 14.68 -0.39
N PRO A 142 7.92 15.07 -0.70
CA PRO A 142 8.88 14.15 -1.31
C PRO A 142 9.08 12.96 -0.38
N GLY A 143 8.96 11.74 -0.91
CA GLY A 143 9.25 10.53 -0.13
C GLY A 143 10.73 10.45 0.22
N GLU A 144 11.06 9.78 1.33
CA GLU A 144 12.45 9.46 1.67
C GLU A 144 13.11 8.69 0.51
N THR A 145 14.36 9.03 0.23
CA THR A 145 15.15 8.34 -0.78
C THR A 145 15.34 6.86 -0.38
N ARG A 146 15.56 5.95 -1.35
CA ARG A 146 15.77 4.51 -1.03
C ARG A 146 16.91 4.28 -0.04
N GLN A 147 17.91 5.17 -0.04
CA GLN A 147 19.05 5.12 0.87
C GLN A 147 18.61 5.38 2.32
N GLU A 148 17.85 6.44 2.56
CA GLU A 148 17.27 6.76 3.87
C GLU A 148 16.31 5.66 4.35
N THR A 149 15.51 5.08 3.45
CA THR A 149 14.62 3.95 3.78
C THR A 149 15.42 2.73 4.24
N ARG A 150 16.54 2.42 3.56
CA ARG A 150 17.40 1.28 3.89
C ARG A 150 18.17 1.51 5.19
N GLU A 151 18.61 2.72 5.46
CA GLU A 151 19.22 3.12 6.72
C GLU A 151 18.23 3.01 7.88
N ARG A 152 17.00 3.51 7.73
CA ARG A 152 15.94 3.35 8.73
C ARG A 152 15.58 1.89 8.98
N TYR A 153 15.47 1.08 7.92
CA TYR A 153 15.20 -0.35 8.06
C TYR A 153 16.36 -1.08 8.75
N GLY A 154 17.60 -0.72 8.41
CA GLY A 154 18.80 -1.21 9.09
C GLY A 154 18.81 -0.86 10.57
N LYS A 155 18.48 0.39 10.91
CA LYS A 155 18.37 0.88 12.29
C LYS A 155 17.25 0.17 13.06
N PHE A 156 16.08 -0.01 12.46
CA PHE A 156 14.97 -0.75 13.07
C PHE A 156 15.35 -2.21 13.33
N LYS A 157 16.01 -2.87 12.37
CA LYS A 157 16.50 -4.23 12.51
C LYS A 157 17.58 -4.33 13.59
N ALA A 158 18.46 -3.33 13.71
CA ALA A 158 19.45 -3.25 14.75
C ALA A 158 18.79 -3.13 16.14
N MET A 159 17.85 -2.19 16.33
CA MET A 159 17.12 -2.06 17.60
C MET A 159 16.33 -3.33 17.93
N THR A 160 15.69 -3.95 16.95
CA THR A 160 14.96 -5.21 17.16
C THR A 160 15.92 -6.32 17.59
N LYS A 161 17.09 -6.42 16.93
CA LYS A 161 18.11 -7.42 17.26
C LYS A 161 18.68 -7.19 18.66
N GLU A 162 18.89 -5.94 19.07
CA GLU A 162 19.37 -5.59 20.41
C GLU A 162 18.33 -5.91 21.49
N THR A 163 17.06 -5.53 21.28
CA THR A 163 15.96 -5.85 22.22
C THR A 163 15.78 -7.36 22.42
N PHE A 164 15.95 -8.15 21.36
CA PHE A 164 15.78 -9.60 21.42
C PHE A 164 17.10 -10.38 21.55
N ALA A 165 18.24 -9.71 21.77
CA ALA A 165 19.54 -10.37 21.86
C ALA A 165 19.60 -11.34 23.05
N ASP A 166 19.18 -10.86 24.22
CA ASP A 166 19.19 -11.65 25.47
C ASP A 166 18.25 -12.86 25.36
N ASP A 167 17.04 -12.67 24.83
CA ASP A 167 16.09 -13.75 24.59
C ASP A 167 16.60 -14.77 23.57
N ALA A 168 17.25 -14.31 22.49
CA ALA A 168 17.81 -15.19 21.48
C ALA A 168 18.96 -16.04 22.04
N ASP A 169 19.80 -15.48 22.90
CA ASP A 169 20.92 -16.20 23.51
C ASP A 169 20.45 -17.15 24.61
N GLU A 170 19.41 -16.80 25.37
CA GLU A 170 18.71 -17.68 26.31
C GLU A 170 18.09 -18.90 25.60
N ILE A 171 17.48 -18.69 24.43
CA ILE A 171 16.91 -19.76 23.59
C ILE A 171 18.02 -20.65 23.02
N LYS A 172 19.11 -20.08 22.50
CA LYS A 172 20.26 -20.86 22.00
C LYS A 172 20.90 -21.68 23.11
N ARG A 173 21.03 -21.12 24.31
CA ARG A 173 21.56 -21.81 25.49
C ARG A 173 20.68 -23.02 25.84
N ARG A 174 19.37 -22.83 25.95
CA ARG A 174 18.42 -23.92 26.22
C ARG A 174 18.39 -24.98 25.11
N ALA A 175 18.49 -24.57 23.85
CA ALA A 175 18.57 -25.50 22.73
C ALA A 175 19.87 -26.33 22.79
N ARG A 176 21.01 -25.71 23.11
CA ARG A 176 22.30 -26.39 23.24
C ARG A 176 22.33 -27.35 24.44
N GLU A 177 21.70 -26.98 25.55
CA GLU A 177 21.53 -27.83 26.73
C GLU A 177 20.67 -29.05 26.41
N LYS A 178 19.51 -28.87 25.76
CA LYS A 178 18.66 -29.99 25.32
C LYS A 178 19.37 -30.94 24.35
N THR A 179 20.15 -30.41 23.40
CA THR A 179 20.92 -31.23 22.47
C THR A 179 22.01 -32.01 23.19
N LYS A 180 22.72 -31.39 24.15
CA LYS A 180 23.69 -32.09 25.00
C LYS A 180 23.04 -33.18 25.84
N GLU A 181 21.90 -32.91 26.48
CA GLU A 181 21.17 -33.90 27.26
C GLU A 181 20.69 -35.09 26.42
N SER A 182 20.20 -34.83 25.21
CA SER A 182 19.80 -35.88 24.26
C SER A 182 21.00 -36.72 23.82
N TYR A 183 22.15 -36.09 23.56
CA TYR A 183 23.39 -36.78 23.23
C TYR A 183 23.86 -37.70 24.36
N TYR A 184 23.90 -37.20 25.61
CA TYR A 184 24.30 -37.99 26.79
C TYR A 184 23.26 -39.01 27.29
N LYS A 185 22.02 -38.96 26.78
CA LYS A 185 21.05 -40.05 26.95
C LYS A 185 21.34 -41.21 26.01
N THR A 186 21.88 -40.91 24.83
CA THR A 186 22.19 -41.91 23.80
C THR A 186 23.60 -42.49 23.98
N HIS A 187 24.53 -41.71 24.54
CA HIS A 187 25.93 -42.08 24.83
C HIS A 187 26.26 -41.80 26.31
N PRO A 188 25.82 -42.66 27.24
CA PRO A 188 25.94 -42.41 28.68
C PRO A 188 27.37 -42.56 29.23
N ASP A 189 28.24 -43.27 28.50
CA ASP A 189 29.64 -43.53 28.81
C ASP A 189 30.56 -42.31 28.59
N GLU A 190 30.16 -41.38 27.73
CA GLU A 190 30.91 -40.13 27.45
C GLU A 190 30.52 -38.96 28.36
N ARG A 191 29.63 -39.17 29.34
CA ARG A 191 29.16 -38.09 30.23
C ARG A 191 30.26 -37.70 31.24
N PRO A 192 30.75 -36.46 31.26
CA PRO A 192 31.72 -36.03 32.27
C PRO A 192 31.11 -36.11 33.67
N LYS A 193 31.87 -36.62 34.65
CA LYS A 193 31.48 -36.72 36.07
C LYS A 193 31.57 -35.38 36.77
#